data_AF-H1YAW6-F1
#
_entry.id   AF-H1YAW6-F1
#
_cell.length_a   1.000
_cell.length_b   1.000
_cell.length_c   1.000
_cell.angle_alpha   90.00
_cell.angle_beta   90.00
_cell.angle_gamma   90.00
#
_symmetry.space_group_name_H-M   'P 1'
#
loop_
_entity.id
_entity.type
_entity.pdbx_description
1 polymer ?
#
loop_
_entity_poly.entity_id
_entity_poly.type
_entity_poly.pdbx_seq_one_letter_code
_entity_poly.pdbx_strand_id
1 'polypeptide(L)'
;MNQKVQFVAGLLSGIVLPALAWLIFDVVFKNAVLLNKPAIPYLACIAINLLVLRYFIRHGKPSVGYGLMTTTFVIAIMIFKLKV
;
A
#
# COMPACT_ATOMS: atom_id res chain seq x y z
N MET A 1 15.57 -18.82 4.06
CA MET A 1 14.17 -18.44 4.41
C MET A 1 13.24 -18.96 3.32
N ASN A 2 12.17 -19.67 3.69
CA ASN A 2 11.28 -20.34 2.73
C ASN A 2 10.56 -19.32 1.82
N GLN A 3 10.35 -19.63 0.53
CA GLN A 3 9.72 -18.69 -0.41
C GLN A 3 8.30 -18.27 0.01
N LYS A 4 7.54 -19.17 0.62
CA LYS A 4 6.20 -18.88 1.18
C LYS A 4 6.26 -17.81 2.27
N VAL A 5 7.27 -17.85 3.13
CA VAL A 5 7.46 -16.87 4.23
C VAL A 5 7.79 -15.50 3.67
N GLN A 6 8.61 -15.43 2.62
CA GLN A 6 8.93 -14.17 1.93
C GLN A 6 7.70 -13.56 1.25
N PHE A 7 6.84 -14.38 0.64
CA PHE A 7 5.60 -13.92 0.04
C PHE A 7 4.64 -13.34 1.09
N VAL A 8 4.43 -14.06 2.20
CA VAL A 8 3.58 -13.59 3.32
C VAL A 8 4.14 -12.31 3.95
N ALA A 9 5.47 -12.22 4.11
CA ALA A 9 6.12 -11.00 4.60
C ALA A 9 5.87 -9.81 3.66
N GLY A 10 5.94 -10.03 2.34
CA GLY A 10 5.57 -9.04 1.33
C GLY A 10 4.12 -8.59 1.46
N LEU A 11 3.20 -9.54 1.65
CA LEU A 11 1.78 -9.30 1.81
C LEU A 11 1.49 -8.41 3.04
N LEU A 12 2.07 -8.75 4.20
CA LEU A 12 1.94 -7.98 5.43
C LEU A 12 2.57 -6.60 5.31
N SER A 13 3.77 -6.50 4.72
CA SER A 13 4.45 -5.21 4.53
C SER A 13 3.67 -4.27 3.60
N GLY A 14 2.96 -4.82 2.61
CA GLY A 14 2.12 -4.04 1.70
C GLY A 14 0.87 -3.45 2.35
N ILE A 15 0.44 -3.94 3.52
CA ILE A 15 -0.71 -3.43 4.29
C ILE A 15 -0.29 -2.30 5.23
N VAL A 16 0.95 -2.32 5.73
CA VAL A 16 1.46 -1.34 6.71
C VAL A 16 1.39 0.09 6.18
N LEU A 17 1.82 0.32 4.93
CA LEU A 17 1.79 1.63 4.28
C LEU A 17 0.36 2.19 4.10
N PRO A 18 -0.60 1.44 3.53
CA PRO A 18 -2.02 1.83 3.48
C PRO A 18 -2.66 2.05 4.86
N ALA A 19 -2.35 1.22 5.85
CA ALA A 19 -2.89 1.37 7.21
C ALA A 19 -2.35 2.64 7.89
N LEU A 20 -1.07 2.94 7.71
CA LEU A 20 -0.48 4.21 8.14
C LEU A 20 -1.11 5.40 7.40
N ALA A 21 -1.40 5.26 6.10
CA ALA A 21 -2.10 6.30 5.34
C ALA A 21 -3.47 6.62 5.92
N TRP A 22 -4.23 5.58 6.26
CA TRP A 22 -5.54 5.73 6.89
C TRP A 22 -5.44 6.38 8.26
N LEU A 23 -4.43 6.01 9.07
CA LEU A 23 -4.20 6.59 10.38
C LEU A 23 -3.75 8.07 10.29
N ILE A 24 -2.88 8.40 9.34
CA ILE A 24 -2.47 9.78 9.05
C ILE A 24 -3.68 10.58 8.58
N PHE A 25 -4.58 9.99 7.77
CA PHE A 25 -5.82 10.64 7.35
C PHE A 25 -6.75 10.93 8.54
N ASP A 26 -6.99 9.95 9.41
CA ASP A 26 -7.87 10.13 10.57
C ASP A 26 -7.33 11.15 11.59
N VAL A 27 -6.01 11.23 11.76
CA VAL A 27 -5.38 12.14 12.72
C VAL A 27 -5.15 13.54 12.14
N VAL A 28 -4.66 13.65 10.90
CA VAL A 28 -4.21 14.92 10.31
C VAL A 28 -5.33 15.60 9.51
N PHE A 29 -6.19 14.82 8.84
CA PHE A 29 -7.19 15.36 7.91
C PHE A 29 -8.61 15.44 8.48
N LYS A 30 -8.85 15.01 9.74
CA LYS A 30 -10.15 15.11 10.41
C LYS A 30 -10.78 16.52 10.39
N ASN A 31 -9.96 17.57 10.32
CA ASN A 31 -10.39 18.98 10.24
C ASN A 31 -10.11 19.64 8.88
N ALA A 32 -9.49 18.93 7.93
CA ALA A 32 -9.10 19.49 6.65
C ALA A 32 -10.17 19.21 5.60
N VAL A 33 -11.13 20.14 5.49
CA VAL A 33 -12.17 20.25 4.44
C VAL A 33 -11.60 20.29 3.01
N LEU A 34 -10.28 20.31 2.85
CA LEU A 34 -9.55 20.52 1.60
C LEU A 34 -9.42 19.29 0.68
N LEU A 35 -9.71 18.07 1.14
CA LEU A 35 -9.76 16.90 0.25
C LEU A 35 -11.19 16.48 -0.04
N ASN A 36 -11.84 17.19 -0.97
CA ASN A 36 -13.09 16.78 -1.60
C ASN A 36 -12.93 15.47 -2.44
N LYS A 37 -11.70 14.95 -2.54
CA LYS A 37 -11.36 13.65 -3.16
C LYS A 37 -10.47 12.84 -2.22
N PRO A 38 -11.05 11.92 -1.42
CA PRO A 38 -10.29 11.07 -0.50
C PRO A 38 -9.25 10.18 -1.20
N ALA A 39 -9.34 9.98 -2.51
CA ALA A 39 -8.45 9.13 -3.30
C ALA A 39 -6.97 9.58 -3.36
N ILE A 40 -6.64 10.86 -3.18
CA ILE A 40 -5.29 11.41 -3.39
C ILE A 40 -4.23 10.79 -2.44
N PRO A 41 -4.41 10.77 -1.10
CA PRO A 41 -3.44 10.20 -0.17
C PRO A 41 -3.26 8.69 -0.36
N TYR A 42 -4.34 7.96 -0.68
CA TYR A 42 -4.21 6.54 -0.98
C TYR A 42 -3.40 6.28 -2.25
N LEU A 43 -3.55 7.12 -3.28
CA LEU A 43 -2.79 7.03 -4.51
C LEU A 43 -1.30 7.31 -4.26
N ALA A 44 -0.97 8.26 -3.38
CA ALA A 44 0.41 8.47 -2.91
C ALA A 44 0.98 7.22 -2.20
N CYS A 45 0.17 6.53 -1.40
CA CYS A 45 0.60 5.32 -0.70
C CYS A 45 0.78 4.12 -1.63
N ILE A 46 -0.09 3.99 -2.64
CA ILE A 46 0.08 3.03 -3.74
C ILE A 46 1.41 3.30 -4.45
N ALA A 47 1.73 4.57 -4.75
CA ALA A 47 3.00 4.93 -5.39
C ALA A 47 4.22 4.56 -4.52
N ILE A 48 4.17 4.81 -3.21
CA ILE A 48 5.24 4.43 -2.28
C ILE A 48 5.38 2.89 -2.22
N ASN A 49 4.28 2.14 -2.14
CA ASN A 49 4.31 0.67 -2.17
C ASN A 49 4.95 0.14 -3.47
N LEU A 50 4.71 0.79 -4.62
CA LEU A 50 5.35 0.44 -5.88
C LEU A 50 6.85 0.77 -5.91
N LEU A 51 7.30 1.81 -5.20
CA LEU A 51 8.73 2.09 -5.03
C LEU A 51 9.41 1.03 -4.15
N VAL A 52 8.76 0.65 -3.04
CA VAL A 52 9.23 -0.40 -2.13
C VAL A 52 9.27 -1.77 -2.84
N LEU A 53 8.26 -2.07 -3.67
CA LEU A 53 8.24 -3.20 -4.59
C LEU A 53 9.50 -3.22 -5.47
N ARG A 54 9.78 -2.11 -6.14
CA ARG A 54 10.95 -1.99 -7.05
C ARG A 54 12.27 -2.22 -6.30
N TYR A 55 12.35 -1.76 -5.05
CA TYR A 55 13.50 -2.01 -4.18
C TYR A 55 13.67 -3.51 -3.89
N PHE A 56 12.62 -4.20 -3.42
CA PHE A 56 12.71 -5.63 -3.10
C PHE A 56 13.02 -6.52 -4.32
N ILE A 57 12.47 -6.18 -5.48
CA ILE A 57 12.79 -6.87 -6.74
C ILE A 57 14.28 -6.70 -7.10
N ARG A 58 14.81 -5.46 -6.99
CA ARG A 58 16.23 -5.18 -7.27
C ARG A 58 17.19 -5.86 -6.30
N HIS A 59 16.79 -6.06 -5.05
CA HIS A 59 17.59 -6.72 -4.01
C HIS A 59 17.42 -8.25 -3.98
N GLY A 60 16.95 -8.87 -5.07
CA GLY A 60 16.88 -10.33 -5.19
C GLY A 60 15.79 -10.99 -4.35
N LYS A 61 14.76 -10.23 -3.94
CA LYS A 61 13.59 -10.73 -3.19
C LYS A 61 12.28 -10.54 -3.98
N PRO A 62 12.16 -11.12 -5.20
CA PRO A 62 11.01 -10.91 -6.07
C PRO A 62 9.69 -11.45 -5.46
N SER A 63 9.76 -12.53 -4.68
CA SER A 63 8.63 -13.12 -3.94
C SER A 63 7.97 -12.15 -2.95
N VAL A 64 8.77 -11.36 -2.21
CA VAL A 64 8.28 -10.28 -1.34
C VAL A 64 7.61 -9.20 -2.20
N GLY A 65 8.24 -8.83 -3.30
CA GLY A 65 7.71 -7.88 -4.27
C GLY A 65 6.34 -8.31 -4.80
N TYR A 66 6.19 -9.53 -5.28
CA TYR A 66 4.90 -10.01 -5.80
C TYR A 66 3.79 -9.98 -4.74
N GLY A 67 4.08 -10.32 -3.48
CA GLY A 67 3.13 -10.16 -2.38
C GLY A 67 2.69 -8.70 -2.20
N LEU A 68 3.65 -7.78 -2.18
CA LEU A 68 3.44 -6.33 -2.08
C LEU A 68 2.60 -5.77 -3.23
N MET A 69 2.89 -6.21 -4.46
CA MET A 69 2.16 -5.84 -5.67
C MET A 69 0.70 -6.30 -5.60
N THR A 70 0.47 -7.55 -5.18
CA THR A 70 -0.88 -8.14 -5.09
C THR A 70 -1.73 -7.38 -4.08
N THR A 71 -1.19 -7.12 -2.87
CA THR A 71 -1.86 -6.31 -1.84
C THR A 71 -2.20 -4.90 -2.34
N THR A 72 -1.24 -4.23 -2.98
CA THR A 72 -1.41 -2.87 -3.51
C THR A 72 -2.52 -2.82 -4.56
N PHE A 73 -2.60 -3.84 -5.42
CA PHE A 73 -3.64 -3.94 -6.44
C PHE A 73 -5.04 -4.16 -5.84
N VAL A 74 -5.15 -5.03 -4.84
CA VAL A 74 -6.41 -5.28 -4.11
C VAL A 74 -6.90 -4.01 -3.42
N ILE A 75 -6.00 -3.28 -2.75
CA ILE A 75 -6.32 -2.02 -2.07
C ILE A 75 -6.73 -0.95 -3.08
N ALA A 76 -6.02 -0.82 -4.20
CA ALA A 76 -6.39 0.09 -5.28
C ALA A 76 -7.80 -0.18 -5.81
N ILE A 77 -8.13 -1.45 -6.10
CA ILE A 77 -9.48 -1.85 -6.52
C ILE A 77 -10.50 -1.48 -5.45
N MET A 78 -10.21 -1.75 -4.17
CA MET A 78 -11.11 -1.47 -3.06
C MET A 78 -11.42 0.03 -2.94
N ILE A 79 -10.43 0.91 -3.06
CA ILE A 79 -10.62 2.36 -3.04
C ILE A 79 -11.43 2.83 -4.25
N PHE A 80 -11.07 2.40 -5.46
CA PHE A 80 -11.76 2.81 -6.68
C PHE A 80 -13.21 2.30 -6.76
N LYS A 81 -13.49 1.09 -6.26
CA LYS A 81 -14.85 0.51 -6.23
C LYS A 81 -15.71 1.08 -5.11
N LEU A 82 -15.15 1.23 -3.90
CA LEU A 82 -15.92 1.68 -2.74
C LEU A 82 -16.11 3.20 -2.72
N LYS A 83 -15.43 3.97 -3.59
CA LYS A 83 -15.43 5.45 -3.58
C LYS A 83 -15.15 6.02 -2.19
N VAL A 84 -14.31 5.31 -1.42
CA VAL A 84 -13.85 5.74 -0.09
C VAL A 84 -12.90 6.90 -0.22
#